data_AF-A0A7U9MMW5-F1
#
_entry.id   AF-A0A7U9MMW5-F1
#
_cell.length_a   1.000
_cell.length_b   1.000
_cell.length_c   1.000
_cell.angle_alpha   90.00
_cell.angle_beta   90.00
_cell.angle_gamma   90.00
#
_symmetry.space_group_name_H-M   'P 1'
#
loop_
_entity.id
_entity.type
_entity.pdbx_description
1 polymer ?
#
loop_
_entity_poly.entity_id
_entity_poly.type
_entity_poly.pdbx_seq_one_letter_code
_entity_poly.pdbx_strand_id
1 'polypeptide(L)'
;MAAIAHIKDGKIVESTTASSLAKETKKSGSTMDKEAFLKLLVAQMKYQDPLEPTSNTEFVSQYAQFSSLEQMQNMSATLELSRASTLVGQTVSVNTTDSTGKSTTIQGVVDYVVYENNKAYVSIGGELYSLDDVYGVANQQYLDAYDKALAFGIAMNKLPSYENLTLDDKEDVDKLKEIYDGMSNYEKTFVAKDFTDKLDRYVKRIEELVKDLIGDFMKAMDELPAKEQLKLEDKEKVDKVNEMYQGMSDFEKGLVSKEHLEKLEEAVKYMEELEADA
;
A
#
# COMPACT_ATOMS: atom_id res chain seq x y z
N MET A 1 -5.70 -43.82 -56.24
CA MET A 1 -6.53 -43.34 -57.36
C MET A 1 -6.63 -41.83 -57.21
N ALA A 2 -6.22 -41.08 -58.24
CA ALA A 2 -6.13 -39.62 -58.18
C ALA A 2 -7.51 -38.97 -58.09
N ALA A 3 -7.70 -38.04 -57.15
CA ALA A 3 -8.90 -37.20 -57.10
C ALA A 3 -8.77 -36.12 -58.17
N ILE A 4 -9.55 -36.27 -59.24
CA ILE A 4 -9.60 -35.37 -60.38
C ILE A 4 -10.60 -34.27 -60.04
N ALA A 5 -10.15 -33.01 -59.93
CA ALA A 5 -11.06 -31.88 -59.81
C ALA A 5 -11.68 -31.58 -61.18
N HIS A 6 -13.01 -31.54 -61.27
CA HIS A 6 -13.71 -31.14 -62.48
C HIS A 6 -13.82 -29.61 -62.55
N ILE A 7 -13.25 -29.00 -63.60
CA ILE A 7 -13.35 -27.57 -63.88
C ILE A 7 -14.54 -27.36 -64.82
N LYS A 8 -15.49 -26.49 -64.44
CA LYS A 8 -16.56 -26.03 -65.33
C LYS A 8 -16.56 -24.50 -65.32
N ASP A 9 -16.44 -23.89 -66.49
CA ASP A 9 -16.47 -22.43 -66.71
C ASP A 9 -15.49 -21.63 -65.83
N GLY A 10 -14.28 -22.16 -65.62
CA GLY A 10 -13.17 -21.42 -64.99
C GLY A 10 -13.29 -21.19 -63.48
N LYS A 11 -14.21 -21.87 -62.77
CA LYS A 11 -14.27 -21.88 -61.31
C LYS A 11 -14.23 -23.31 -60.76
N ILE A 12 -13.43 -23.50 -59.71
CA ILE A 12 -13.35 -24.74 -58.93
C ILE A 12 -14.64 -24.88 -58.13
N VAL A 13 -15.38 -25.98 -58.33
CA VAL A 13 -16.58 -26.30 -57.54
C VAL A 13 -16.17 -27.30 -56.47
N GLU A 14 -16.09 -26.87 -55.21
CA GLU A 14 -15.69 -27.74 -54.11
C GLU A 14 -16.78 -28.78 -53.79
N SER A 15 -16.39 -30.06 -53.78
CA SER A 15 -17.26 -31.15 -53.33
C SER A 15 -17.34 -31.15 -51.80
N THR A 16 -18.55 -31.32 -51.28
CA THR A 16 -18.97 -31.22 -49.87
C THR A 16 -18.33 -32.25 -48.90
N THR A 17 -17.29 -32.96 -49.31
CA THR A 17 -16.55 -33.93 -48.49
C THR A 17 -15.33 -33.31 -47.78
N ALA A 18 -14.88 -32.11 -48.18
CA ALA A 18 -13.75 -31.42 -47.56
C ALA A 18 -14.09 -30.75 -46.22
N SER A 19 -15.36 -30.46 -45.94
CA SER A 19 -15.77 -29.78 -44.70
C SER A 19 -15.68 -30.66 -43.44
N SER A 20 -15.63 -31.98 -43.59
CA SER A 20 -15.59 -32.92 -42.45
C SER A 20 -14.18 -33.21 -41.93
N LEU A 21 -13.12 -32.96 -42.70
CA LEU A 21 -11.73 -33.12 -42.23
C LEU A 21 -11.15 -31.85 -41.59
N ALA A 22 -11.80 -30.69 -41.74
CA ALA A 22 -11.32 -29.43 -41.17
C ALA A 22 -11.69 -29.20 -39.69
N LYS A 23 -12.48 -30.10 -39.07
CA LYS A 23 -13.03 -29.89 -37.72
C LYS A 23 -12.31 -30.67 -36.61
N GLU A 24 -11.41 -31.61 -36.94
CA GLU A 24 -10.65 -32.38 -35.92
C GLU A 24 -9.24 -31.84 -35.62
N THR A 25 -8.69 -30.92 -36.42
CA THR A 25 -7.28 -30.50 -36.28
C THR A 25 -7.01 -29.31 -35.36
N LYS A 26 -8.03 -28.72 -34.72
CA LYS A 26 -7.85 -27.46 -33.95
C LYS A 26 -7.42 -27.60 -32.48
N LYS A 27 -6.91 -28.75 -32.03
CA LYS A 27 -6.48 -28.89 -30.61
C LYS A 27 -5.19 -29.65 -30.33
N SER A 28 -4.34 -29.95 -31.32
CA SER A 28 -3.04 -30.62 -31.09
C SER A 28 -1.99 -30.26 -32.16
N GLY A 29 -1.70 -28.97 -32.32
CA GLY A 29 -1.01 -28.42 -33.49
C GLY A 29 0.50 -28.15 -33.39
N SER A 30 1.22 -28.62 -32.37
CA SER A 30 2.68 -28.39 -32.31
C SER A 30 3.50 -29.69 -32.21
N THR A 31 3.02 -30.66 -31.43
CA THR A 31 3.71 -31.95 -31.27
C THR A 31 3.47 -32.91 -32.45
N MET A 32 2.26 -32.89 -33.03
CA MET A 32 1.87 -33.82 -34.11
C MET A 32 2.55 -33.47 -35.44
N ASP A 33 2.78 -32.20 -35.74
CA ASP A 33 3.44 -31.75 -36.97
C ASP A 33 4.95 -32.03 -36.97
N LYS A 34 5.58 -31.97 -35.79
CA LYS A 34 6.98 -32.36 -35.60
C LYS A 34 7.19 -33.86 -35.81
N GLU A 35 6.30 -34.70 -35.30
CA GLU A 35 6.36 -36.14 -35.53
C GLU A 35 6.05 -36.54 -36.98
N ALA A 36 5.11 -35.85 -37.63
CA ALA A 36 4.82 -36.04 -39.05
C ALA A 36 6.02 -35.62 -39.93
N PHE A 37 6.68 -34.51 -39.60
CA PHE A 37 7.91 -34.06 -40.25
C PHE A 37 9.07 -35.03 -40.06
N LEU A 38 9.32 -35.52 -38.84
CA LEU A 38 10.38 -36.51 -38.57
C LEU A 38 10.12 -37.85 -39.28
N LYS A 39 8.86 -38.28 -39.40
CA LYS A 39 8.48 -39.47 -40.18
C LYS A 39 8.72 -39.26 -41.68
N LEU A 40 8.42 -38.08 -42.20
CA LEU A 40 8.69 -37.74 -43.60
C LEU A 40 10.20 -37.66 -43.87
N LEU A 41 10.98 -37.12 -42.93
CA LEU A 41 12.44 -37.08 -42.98
C LEU A 41 13.06 -38.49 -43.03
N VAL A 42 12.61 -39.37 -42.14
CA VAL A 42 13.07 -40.77 -42.08
C VAL A 42 12.63 -41.55 -43.33
N ALA A 43 11.44 -41.29 -43.86
CA ALA A 43 10.96 -41.88 -45.09
C ALA A 43 11.80 -41.44 -46.30
N GLN A 44 12.18 -40.16 -46.37
CA GLN A 44 13.04 -39.63 -47.43
C GLN A 44 14.47 -40.17 -47.34
N MET A 45 15.07 -40.27 -46.13
CA MET A 45 16.38 -40.90 -45.95
C MET A 45 16.41 -42.39 -46.37
N LYS A 46 15.29 -43.11 -46.26
CA LYS A 46 15.17 -44.50 -46.70
C LYS A 46 15.05 -44.69 -48.22
N TYR A 47 14.64 -43.66 -48.95
CA TYR A 47 14.37 -43.73 -50.39
C TYR A 47 15.19 -42.72 -51.22
N GLN A 48 16.25 -42.15 -50.65
CA GLN A 48 17.14 -41.23 -51.36
C GLN A 48 18.04 -41.97 -52.36
N ASP A 49 18.13 -41.41 -53.58
CA ASP A 49 19.19 -41.70 -54.52
C ASP A 49 20.48 -41.05 -54.00
N PRO A 50 21.58 -41.80 -53.78
CA PRO A 50 22.82 -41.30 -53.17
C PRO A 50 23.55 -40.18 -53.94
N LEU A 51 23.05 -39.77 -55.12
CA LEU A 51 23.68 -38.77 -55.98
C LEU A 51 23.20 -37.32 -55.76
N GLU A 52 22.13 -37.04 -54.99
CA GLU A 52 21.65 -35.66 -54.71
C GLU A 52 21.22 -35.38 -53.24
N PRO A 53 22.17 -35.35 -52.28
CA PRO A 53 21.87 -35.16 -50.85
C PRO A 53 21.64 -33.70 -50.38
N THR A 54 21.79 -32.70 -51.26
CA THR A 54 21.86 -31.27 -50.86
C THR A 54 20.52 -30.63 -50.50
N SER A 55 19.44 -30.92 -51.24
CA SER A 55 18.13 -30.25 -51.04
C SER A 55 17.47 -30.58 -49.70
N ASN A 56 17.69 -31.78 -49.16
CA ASN A 56 17.06 -32.20 -47.91
C ASN A 56 17.79 -31.65 -46.67
N THR A 57 19.09 -31.42 -46.78
CA THR A 57 19.90 -30.86 -45.68
C THR A 57 19.54 -29.39 -45.44
N GLU A 58 19.27 -28.62 -46.48
CA GLU A 58 18.86 -27.22 -46.39
C GLU A 58 17.47 -27.04 -45.77
N PHE A 59 16.50 -27.90 -46.09
CA PHE A 59 15.17 -27.87 -45.49
C PHE A 59 15.17 -28.26 -44.01
N VAL A 60 15.97 -29.27 -43.63
CA VAL A 60 16.18 -29.64 -42.21
C VAL A 60 16.82 -28.50 -41.43
N SER A 61 17.77 -27.80 -42.05
CA SER A 61 18.45 -26.67 -41.42
C SER A 61 17.48 -25.51 -41.16
N GLN A 62 16.62 -25.18 -42.14
CA GLN A 62 15.57 -24.17 -41.97
C GLN A 62 14.51 -24.59 -40.95
N TYR A 63 14.06 -25.85 -40.95
CA TYR A 63 13.10 -26.35 -39.97
C TYR A 63 13.67 -26.37 -38.54
N ALA A 64 14.94 -26.75 -38.38
CA ALA A 64 15.64 -26.68 -37.10
C ALA A 64 15.73 -25.22 -36.60
N GLN A 65 15.93 -24.26 -37.52
CA GLN A 65 15.92 -22.84 -37.21
C GLN A 65 14.54 -22.36 -36.75
N PHE A 66 13.46 -22.72 -37.46
CA PHE A 66 12.09 -22.40 -37.05
C PHE A 66 11.71 -23.05 -35.72
N SER A 67 12.04 -24.33 -35.51
CA SER A 67 11.79 -25.03 -34.25
C SER A 67 12.52 -24.37 -33.07
N SER A 68 13.74 -23.88 -33.30
CA SER A 68 14.50 -23.16 -32.28
C SER A 68 13.88 -21.79 -31.96
N LEU A 69 13.36 -21.08 -32.97
CA LEU A 69 12.64 -19.83 -32.77
C LEU A 69 11.33 -20.04 -32.03
N GLU A 70 10.56 -21.09 -32.37
CA GLU A 70 9.34 -21.44 -31.65
C GLU A 70 9.62 -21.79 -30.19
N GLN A 71 10.68 -22.58 -29.93
CA GLN A 71 11.10 -22.89 -28.57
C GLN A 71 11.52 -21.64 -27.80
N MET A 72 12.18 -20.68 -28.46
CA MET A 72 12.56 -19.39 -27.87
C MET A 72 11.33 -18.53 -27.56
N GLN A 73 10.33 -18.50 -28.44
CA GLN A 73 9.06 -17.81 -28.21
C GLN A 73 8.29 -18.44 -27.03
N ASN A 74 8.23 -19.77 -26.97
CA ASN A 74 7.61 -20.50 -25.86
C ASN A 74 8.31 -20.22 -24.51
N MET A 75 9.65 -20.14 -24.54
CA MET A 75 10.43 -19.75 -23.37
C MET A 75 10.14 -18.30 -22.96
N SER A 76 10.13 -17.36 -23.91
CA SER A 76 9.79 -15.96 -23.66
C SER A 76 8.41 -15.82 -23.02
N ALA A 77 7.40 -16.52 -23.56
CA ALA A 77 6.04 -16.57 -23.02
C ALA A 77 6.02 -17.10 -21.58
N THR A 78 6.77 -18.17 -21.30
CA THR A 78 6.87 -18.75 -19.95
C THR A 78 7.53 -17.77 -18.97
N LEU A 79 8.58 -17.06 -19.41
CA LEU A 79 9.27 -16.06 -18.59
C LEU A 79 8.38 -14.84 -18.30
N GLU A 80 7.61 -14.37 -19.28
CA GLU A 80 6.64 -13.28 -19.09
C GLU A 80 5.54 -13.67 -18.10
N LEU A 81 4.96 -14.85 -18.27
CA LEU A 81 3.95 -15.35 -17.33
C LEU A 81 4.53 -15.51 -15.92
N SER A 82 5.77 -16.01 -15.80
CA SER A 82 6.47 -16.12 -14.53
C SER A 82 6.67 -14.74 -13.88
N ARG A 83 7.18 -13.76 -14.64
CA ARG A 83 7.34 -12.37 -14.17
C ARG A 83 6.01 -11.79 -13.71
N ALA A 84 4.97 -11.88 -14.53
CA ALA A 84 3.64 -11.39 -14.16
C ALA A 84 3.12 -12.07 -12.88
N SER A 85 3.27 -13.39 -12.77
CA SER A 85 2.82 -14.16 -11.60
C SER A 85 3.48 -13.69 -10.31
N THR A 86 4.75 -13.27 -10.34
CA THR A 86 5.42 -12.70 -9.17
C THR A 86 4.90 -11.33 -8.74
N LEU A 87 4.17 -10.63 -9.62
CA LEU A 87 3.59 -9.32 -9.31
C LEU A 87 2.29 -9.43 -8.52
N VAL A 88 1.62 -10.59 -8.51
CA VAL A 88 0.38 -10.78 -7.74
C VAL A 88 0.62 -10.44 -6.26
N GLY A 89 -0.19 -9.54 -5.72
CA GLY A 89 -0.06 -9.00 -4.37
C GLY A 89 1.03 -7.94 -4.17
N GLN A 90 1.81 -7.61 -5.20
CA GLN A 90 2.72 -6.46 -5.20
C GLN A 90 1.99 -5.22 -5.69
N THR A 91 2.46 -4.05 -5.26
CA THR A 91 1.99 -2.77 -5.80
C THR A 91 2.82 -2.39 -7.00
N VAL A 92 2.17 -2.16 -8.13
CA VAL A 92 2.85 -1.83 -9.39
C VAL A 92 2.42 -0.45 -9.89
N SER A 93 3.27 0.17 -10.69
CA SER A 93 2.98 1.41 -11.41
C SER A 93 2.93 1.13 -12.90
N VAL A 94 1.82 1.53 -13.52
CA VAL A 94 1.49 1.29 -14.93
C VAL A 94 1.31 2.63 -15.62
N ASN A 95 1.89 2.78 -16.82
CA ASN A 95 1.56 3.90 -17.69
C ASN A 95 0.41 3.51 -18.61
N THR A 96 -0.71 4.21 -18.52
CA THR A 96 -1.84 4.05 -19.44
C THR A 96 -2.06 5.33 -20.24
N THR A 97 -2.79 5.22 -21.35
CA THR A 97 -3.24 6.37 -22.13
C THR A 97 -4.75 6.45 -22.02
N ASP A 98 -5.25 7.58 -21.51
CA ASP A 98 -6.69 7.77 -21.39
C ASP A 98 -7.38 7.92 -22.77
N SER A 99 -8.71 7.92 -22.76
CA SER A 99 -9.53 8.12 -23.98
C SER A 99 -9.27 9.44 -24.73
N THR A 100 -8.54 10.38 -24.11
CA THR A 100 -8.16 11.67 -24.69
C THR A 100 -6.74 11.68 -25.26
N GLY A 101 -6.02 10.55 -25.17
CA GLY A 101 -4.65 10.44 -25.64
C GLY A 101 -3.60 10.93 -24.65
N LYS A 102 -3.98 11.24 -23.40
CA LYS A 102 -3.06 11.69 -22.36
C LYS A 102 -2.51 10.50 -21.59
N SER A 103 -1.20 10.41 -21.48
CA SER A 103 -0.55 9.41 -20.63
C SER A 103 -0.78 9.73 -19.16
N THR A 104 -1.29 8.76 -18.40
CA THR A 104 -1.49 8.81 -16.96
C THR A 104 -0.80 7.61 -16.31
N THR A 105 -0.39 7.79 -15.06
CA THR A 105 0.15 6.71 -14.25
C THR A 105 -0.92 6.21 -13.30
N ILE A 106 -1.06 4.90 -13.23
CA ILE A 106 -1.92 4.22 -12.26
C ILE A 106 -1.02 3.40 -11.35
N GLN A 107 -1.30 3.45 -10.04
CA GLN A 107 -0.61 2.64 -9.05
C GLN A 107 -1.65 1.82 -8.29
N GLY A 108 -1.35 0.54 -8.06
CA GLY A 108 -2.19 -0.32 -7.25
C GLY A 108 -1.66 -1.73 -7.10
N VAL A 109 -2.29 -2.47 -6.20
CA VAL A 109 -1.98 -3.88 -5.94
C VAL A 109 -2.48 -4.72 -7.11
N VAL A 110 -1.67 -5.68 -7.57
CA VAL A 110 -2.10 -6.64 -8.59
C VAL A 110 -2.95 -7.73 -7.95
N ASP A 111 -4.22 -7.82 -8.37
CA ASP A 111 -5.17 -8.82 -7.86
C ASP A 111 -4.93 -10.21 -8.46
N TYR A 112 -4.73 -10.26 -9.78
CA TYR A 112 -4.47 -11.48 -10.54
C TYR A 112 -3.81 -11.14 -11.89
N VAL A 113 -3.36 -12.18 -12.57
CA VAL A 113 -2.72 -12.10 -13.89
C VAL A 113 -3.51 -12.91 -14.89
N VAL A 114 -3.63 -12.39 -16.11
CA VAL A 114 -4.25 -13.08 -17.24
C VAL A 114 -3.22 -13.22 -18.36
N TYR A 115 -3.22 -14.37 -19.03
CA TYR A 115 -2.40 -14.60 -20.21
C TYR A 115 -3.30 -14.88 -21.42
N GLU A 116 -3.35 -13.94 -22.35
CA GLU A 116 -4.19 -14.00 -23.54
C GLU A 116 -3.42 -13.52 -24.77
N ASN A 117 -3.62 -14.16 -25.91
CA ASN A 117 -2.99 -13.79 -27.19
C ASN A 117 -1.46 -13.62 -27.09
N ASN A 118 -0.80 -14.50 -26.35
CA ASN A 118 0.64 -14.48 -26.12
C ASN A 118 1.16 -13.26 -25.34
N LYS A 119 0.28 -12.57 -24.58
CA LYS A 119 0.63 -11.43 -23.74
C LYS A 119 0.11 -11.61 -22.32
N ALA A 120 0.92 -11.18 -21.36
CA ALA A 120 0.53 -11.14 -19.96
C ALA A 120 -0.13 -9.78 -19.63
N TYR A 121 -1.16 -9.84 -18.79
CA TYR A 121 -1.90 -8.70 -18.28
C TYR A 121 -1.98 -8.79 -16.75
N VAL A 122 -1.87 -7.65 -16.09
CA VAL A 122 -2.06 -7.51 -14.64
C VAL A 122 -3.41 -6.84 -14.37
N SER A 123 -4.19 -7.37 -13.44
CA SER A 123 -5.41 -6.74 -12.96
C SER A 123 -5.10 -5.80 -11.82
N ILE A 124 -5.47 -4.53 -11.95
CA ILE A 124 -5.36 -3.52 -10.90
C ILE A 124 -6.72 -2.85 -10.76
N GLY A 125 -7.37 -2.99 -9.60
CA GLY A 125 -8.67 -2.33 -9.35
C GLY A 125 -9.77 -2.81 -10.30
N GLY A 126 -9.68 -4.05 -10.81
CA GLY A 126 -10.64 -4.65 -11.73
C GLY A 126 -10.41 -4.37 -13.21
N GLU A 127 -9.42 -3.54 -13.58
CA GLU A 127 -9.04 -3.31 -14.98
C GLU A 127 -7.74 -4.04 -15.34
N LEU A 128 -7.65 -4.50 -16.60
CA LEU A 128 -6.48 -5.21 -17.11
C LEU A 128 -5.53 -4.26 -17.81
N TYR A 129 -4.26 -4.31 -17.41
CA TYR A 129 -3.17 -3.55 -17.99
C TYR A 129 -2.13 -4.49 -18.57
N SER A 130 -1.48 -4.11 -19.68
CA SER A 130 -0.42 -4.94 -20.23
C SER A 130 0.75 -5.00 -19.26
N LEU A 131 1.38 -6.17 -19.12
CA LEU A 131 2.64 -6.31 -18.38
C LEU A 131 3.73 -5.37 -18.94
N ASP A 132 3.69 -5.06 -20.25
CA ASP A 132 4.64 -4.17 -20.91
C ASP A 132 4.52 -2.71 -20.41
N ASP A 133 3.34 -2.33 -19.94
CA ASP A 133 3.06 -0.98 -19.42
C ASP A 133 3.48 -0.83 -17.95
N VAL A 134 3.80 -1.94 -17.27
CA VAL A 134 4.31 -1.95 -15.89
C VAL A 134 5.76 -1.48 -15.89
N TYR A 135 6.00 -0.28 -15.33
CA TYR A 135 7.33 0.33 -15.28
C TYR A 135 7.93 0.36 -13.86
N GLY A 136 7.13 0.08 -12.83
CA GLY A 136 7.59 0.07 -11.44
C GLY A 136 6.89 -1.01 -10.61
N VAL A 137 7.64 -1.58 -9.65
CA VAL A 137 7.12 -2.50 -8.65
C VAL A 137 7.64 -2.04 -7.29
N ALA A 138 6.72 -1.87 -6.34
CA ALA A 138 7.02 -1.43 -4.99
C ALA A 138 6.49 -2.46 -3.99
N ASN A 139 7.28 -2.68 -2.95
CA ASN A 139 6.87 -3.49 -1.83
C ASN A 139 5.81 -2.73 -1.00
N GLN A 140 4.70 -3.37 -0.68
CA GLN A 140 3.62 -2.71 0.07
C GLN A 140 4.08 -2.22 1.46
N GLN A 141 4.90 -3.00 2.17
CA GLN A 141 5.41 -2.62 3.49
C GLN A 141 6.31 -1.38 3.40
N TYR A 142 7.06 -1.22 2.31
CA TYR A 142 7.85 -0.02 2.06
C TYR A 142 6.96 1.20 1.86
N LEU A 143 5.90 1.07 1.05
CA LEU A 143 4.96 2.17 0.79
C LEU A 143 4.22 2.57 2.07
N ASP A 144 3.69 1.59 2.82
CA ASP A 144 3.01 1.83 4.09
C ASP A 144 3.93 2.53 5.11
N ALA A 145 5.20 2.10 5.19
CA ALA A 145 6.20 2.72 6.06
C ALA A 145 6.51 4.16 5.66
N TYR A 146 6.69 4.40 4.35
CA TYR A 146 6.93 5.73 3.81
C TYR A 146 5.74 6.67 4.08
N ASP A 147 4.52 6.22 3.82
CA ASP A 147 3.30 7.00 4.00
C ASP A 147 3.06 7.32 5.48
N LYS A 148 3.28 6.37 6.39
CA LYS A 148 3.20 6.60 7.84
C LYS A 148 4.23 7.63 8.31
N ALA A 149 5.48 7.52 7.85
CA ALA A 149 6.52 8.48 8.21
C ALA A 149 6.24 9.88 7.66
N LEU A 150 5.72 9.98 6.43
CA LEU A 150 5.30 11.23 5.82
C LEU A 150 4.14 11.85 6.61
N ALA A 151 3.11 11.08 6.93
CA ALA A 151 1.98 11.54 7.73
C ALA A 151 2.42 12.02 9.12
N PHE A 152 3.32 11.28 9.77
CA PHE A 152 3.93 11.67 11.03
C PHE A 152 4.70 12.99 10.92
N GLY A 153 5.55 13.15 9.89
CA GLY A 153 6.28 14.40 9.64
C GLY A 153 5.36 15.59 9.39
N ILE A 154 4.26 15.40 8.64
CA ILE A 154 3.23 16.43 8.44
C ILE A 154 2.58 16.82 9.77
N ALA A 155 2.19 15.85 10.59
CA ALA A 155 1.59 16.10 11.89
C ALA A 155 2.57 16.83 12.83
N MET A 156 3.84 16.43 12.85
CA MET A 156 4.91 17.10 13.61
C MET A 156 5.16 18.56 13.18
N ASN A 157 4.87 18.89 11.93
CA ASN A 157 5.00 20.24 11.39
C ASN A 157 3.76 21.12 11.66
N LYS A 158 2.62 20.53 12.03
CA LYS A 158 1.43 21.28 12.45
C LYS A 158 1.51 21.78 13.89
N LEU A 159 2.26 21.09 14.75
CA LEU A 159 2.49 21.51 16.11
C LEU A 159 3.18 22.89 16.16
N PRO A 160 2.87 23.73 17.17
CA PRO A 160 3.52 25.02 17.33
C PRO A 160 5.04 24.88 17.56
N SER A 161 5.75 26.01 17.53
CA SER A 161 7.16 26.03 17.93
C SER A 161 7.31 25.66 19.41
N TYR A 162 8.50 25.15 19.78
CA TYR A 162 8.79 24.73 21.14
C TYR A 162 8.50 25.82 22.19
N GLU A 163 8.82 27.08 21.86
CA GLU A 163 8.61 28.23 22.75
C GLU A 163 7.12 28.57 22.94
N ASN A 164 6.28 28.21 21.98
CA ASN A 164 4.84 28.48 21.99
C ASN A 164 4.02 27.23 22.35
N LEU A 165 4.66 26.15 22.80
CA LEU A 165 3.98 24.92 23.18
C LEU A 165 3.24 25.14 24.50
N THR A 166 1.96 24.77 24.52
CA THR A 166 1.06 24.92 25.66
C THR A 166 0.39 23.60 26.02
N LEU A 167 -0.38 23.57 27.11
CA LEU A 167 -1.14 22.38 27.51
C LEU A 167 -2.26 22.04 26.52
N ASP A 168 -2.76 23.01 25.75
CA ASP A 168 -3.75 22.76 24.69
C ASP A 168 -3.20 21.82 23.59
N ASP A 169 -1.88 21.81 23.39
CA ASP A 169 -1.21 20.96 22.40
C ASP A 169 -0.94 19.53 22.89
N LYS A 170 -1.20 19.25 24.18
CA LYS A 170 -0.89 17.96 24.81
C LYS A 170 -1.51 16.78 24.06
N GLU A 171 -2.78 16.90 23.67
CA GLU A 171 -3.49 15.81 23.00
C GLU A 171 -2.84 15.45 21.65
N ASP A 172 -2.39 16.45 20.90
CA ASP A 172 -1.72 16.24 19.62
C ASP A 172 -0.32 15.66 19.79
N VAL A 173 0.42 16.11 20.81
CA VAL A 173 1.73 15.56 21.16
C VAL A 173 1.62 14.09 21.60
N ASP A 174 0.62 13.76 22.42
CA ASP A 174 0.36 12.40 22.90
C ASP A 174 -0.04 11.47 21.73
N LYS A 175 -0.92 11.93 20.84
CA LYS A 175 -1.29 11.19 19.62
C LYS A 175 -0.08 10.92 18.74
N LEU A 176 0.79 11.92 18.56
CA LEU A 176 2.04 11.75 17.81
C LEU A 176 2.97 10.73 18.45
N LYS A 177 3.08 10.75 19.79
CA LYS A 177 3.83 9.74 20.54
C LYS A 177 3.24 8.34 20.35
N GLU A 178 1.92 8.19 20.46
CA GLU A 178 1.24 6.91 20.25
C GLU A 178 1.46 6.38 18.84
N ILE A 179 1.31 7.23 17.82
CA ILE A 179 1.58 6.88 16.42
C ILE A 179 3.01 6.39 16.27
N TYR A 180 4.00 7.13 16.78
CA TYR A 180 5.41 6.74 16.68
C TYR A 180 5.70 5.43 17.42
N ASP A 181 5.23 5.28 18.66
CA ASP A 181 5.48 4.09 19.46
C ASP A 181 4.85 2.85 18.83
N GLY A 182 3.67 3.00 18.21
CA GLY A 182 2.95 1.97 17.46
C GLY A 182 3.60 1.57 16.12
N MET A 183 4.59 2.34 15.62
CA MET A 183 5.34 1.94 14.43
C MET A 183 6.29 0.76 14.75
N SER A 184 6.39 -0.16 13.79
CA SER A 184 7.40 -1.22 13.78
C SER A 184 8.82 -0.64 13.64
N ASN A 185 9.82 -1.46 13.96
CA ASN A 185 11.23 -1.06 13.81
C ASN A 185 11.58 -0.68 12.36
N TYR A 186 10.97 -1.34 11.37
CA TYR A 186 11.19 -1.01 9.96
C TYR A 186 10.60 0.36 9.62
N GLU A 187 9.36 0.61 10.00
CA GLU A 187 8.66 1.89 9.76
C GLU A 187 9.37 3.07 10.44
N LYS A 188 9.88 2.86 11.67
CA LYS A 188 10.67 3.87 12.39
C LYS A 188 11.93 4.30 11.64
N THR A 189 12.49 3.47 10.74
CA THR A 189 13.68 3.87 9.96
C THR A 189 13.39 4.96 8.93
N PHE A 190 12.12 5.17 8.57
CA PHE A 190 11.68 6.21 7.64
C PHE A 190 11.40 7.54 8.33
N VAL A 191 11.26 7.54 9.66
CA VAL A 191 11.04 8.77 10.44
C VAL A 191 12.38 9.49 10.61
N ALA A 192 12.45 10.74 10.16
CA ALA A 192 13.66 11.53 10.30
C ALA A 192 13.99 11.77 11.78
N LYS A 193 15.28 11.63 12.14
CA LYS A 193 15.76 11.80 13.51
C LYS A 193 15.41 13.16 14.10
N ASP A 194 15.42 14.22 13.29
CA ASP A 194 15.04 15.57 13.74
C ASP A 194 13.60 15.61 14.26
N PHE A 195 12.69 14.82 13.69
CA PHE A 195 11.32 14.71 14.18
C PHE A 195 11.23 13.92 15.48
N THR A 196 11.99 12.84 15.63
CA THR A 196 12.00 12.07 16.89
C THR A 196 12.59 12.89 18.04
N ASP A 197 13.70 13.59 17.79
CA ASP A 197 14.34 14.47 18.78
C ASP A 197 13.43 15.68 19.12
N LYS A 198 12.63 16.16 18.15
CA LYS A 198 11.61 17.19 18.39
C LYS A 198 10.47 16.64 19.25
N LEU A 199 9.92 15.48 18.92
CA LEU A 199 8.83 14.85 19.67
C LEU A 199 9.23 14.61 21.13
N ASP A 200 10.43 14.06 21.38
CA ASP A 200 10.92 13.81 22.73
C ASP A 200 11.03 15.10 23.57
N ARG A 201 11.44 16.21 22.95
CA ARG A 201 11.46 17.52 23.63
C ARG A 201 10.06 18.02 23.93
N TYR A 202 9.11 17.83 23.02
CA TYR A 202 7.74 18.30 23.19
C TYR A 202 7.05 17.51 24.31
N VAL A 203 7.20 16.19 24.33
CA VAL A 203 6.68 15.33 25.40
C VAL A 203 7.22 15.78 26.76
N LYS A 204 8.54 15.95 26.89
CA LYS A 204 9.14 16.45 28.14
C LYS A 204 8.62 17.82 28.55
N ARG A 205 8.46 18.72 27.58
CA ARG A 205 7.94 20.06 27.86
C ARG A 205 6.50 20.02 28.35
N ILE A 206 5.65 19.18 27.76
CA ILE A 206 4.27 18.97 28.22
C ILE A 206 4.27 18.37 29.64
N GLU A 207 5.12 17.37 29.92
CA GLU A 207 5.27 16.81 31.28
C GLU A 207 5.67 17.87 32.31
N GLU A 208 6.60 18.76 31.97
CA GLU A 208 6.99 19.89 32.82
C GLU A 208 5.83 20.87 33.04
N LEU A 209 5.11 21.24 31.97
CA LEU A 209 3.96 22.15 32.07
C LEU A 209 2.85 21.58 32.96
N VAL A 210 2.56 20.28 32.84
CA VAL A 210 1.60 19.58 33.70
C VAL A 210 2.07 19.61 35.16
N LYS A 211 3.36 19.36 35.39
CA LYS A 211 3.93 19.39 36.74
C LYS A 211 3.86 20.79 37.35
N ASP A 212 4.15 21.84 36.58
CA ASP A 212 4.07 23.23 37.02
C ASP A 212 2.62 23.61 37.34
N LEU A 213 1.65 23.25 36.48
CA LEU A 213 0.23 23.46 36.72
C LEU A 213 -0.24 22.85 38.04
N ILE A 214 0.07 21.56 38.26
CA ILE A 214 -0.31 20.85 39.49
C ILE A 214 0.42 21.43 40.70
N GLY A 215 1.71 21.78 40.56
CA GLY A 215 2.49 22.39 41.63
C GLY A 215 1.96 23.75 42.06
N ASP A 216 1.55 24.59 41.10
CA ASP A 216 0.96 25.90 41.39
C ASP A 216 -0.44 25.77 42.00
N PHE A 217 -1.24 24.80 41.54
CA PHE A 217 -2.50 24.44 42.18
C PHE A 217 -2.30 24.01 43.64
N MET A 218 -1.32 23.14 43.92
CA MET A 218 -1.02 22.68 45.29
C MET A 218 -0.59 23.83 46.20
N LYS A 219 0.28 24.73 45.74
CA LYS A 219 0.66 25.93 46.51
C LYS A 219 -0.56 26.80 46.82
N ALA A 220 -1.42 27.03 45.84
CA ALA A 220 -2.61 27.85 46.04
C ALA A 220 -3.61 27.19 47.01
N MET A 221 -3.74 25.85 46.97
CA MET A 221 -4.49 25.07 47.95
C MET A 221 -3.91 25.16 49.37
N ASP A 222 -2.59 25.17 49.52
CA ASP A 222 -1.91 25.28 50.82
C ASP A 222 -2.07 26.68 51.44
N GLU A 223 -2.19 27.72 50.61
CA GLU A 223 -2.43 29.10 51.04
C GLU A 223 -3.86 29.34 51.51
N LEU A 224 -4.81 28.45 51.20
CA LEU A 224 -6.19 28.56 51.69
C LEU A 224 -6.25 28.28 53.20
N PRO A 225 -6.90 29.17 53.99
CA PRO A 225 -7.17 28.93 55.39
C PRO A 225 -7.93 27.63 55.63
N ALA A 226 -7.83 27.09 56.85
CA ALA A 226 -8.73 26.03 57.27
C ALA A 226 -10.18 26.50 57.20
N LYS A 227 -11.11 25.58 56.96
CA LYS A 227 -12.54 25.86 56.81
C LYS A 227 -13.08 26.77 57.92
N GLU A 228 -12.70 26.51 59.17
CA GLU A 228 -13.16 27.27 60.33
C GLU A 228 -12.62 28.70 60.41
N GLN A 229 -11.59 29.01 59.60
CA GLN A 229 -10.92 30.31 59.55
C GLN A 229 -11.27 31.12 58.29
N LEU A 230 -11.97 30.51 57.32
CA LEU A 230 -12.39 31.17 56.10
C LEU A 230 -13.35 32.33 56.39
N LYS A 231 -13.15 33.43 55.67
CA LYS A 231 -13.98 34.64 55.72
C LYS A 231 -14.38 35.06 54.31
N LEU A 232 -15.38 35.93 54.22
CA LEU A 232 -15.83 36.49 52.94
C LEU A 232 -14.69 37.16 52.13
N GLU A 233 -13.68 37.69 52.80
CA GLU A 233 -12.46 38.27 52.19
C GLU A 233 -11.59 37.25 51.45
N ASP A 234 -11.67 35.96 51.79
CA ASP A 234 -10.90 34.90 51.13
C ASP A 234 -11.59 34.35 49.87
N LYS A 235 -12.79 34.84 49.54
CA LYS A 235 -13.57 34.39 48.38
C LYS A 235 -12.76 34.37 47.10
N GLU A 236 -12.08 35.48 46.79
CA GLU A 236 -11.29 35.62 45.57
C GLU A 236 -10.20 34.54 45.45
N LYS A 237 -9.62 34.11 46.58
CA LYS A 237 -8.64 33.02 46.58
C LYS A 237 -9.31 31.68 46.33
N VAL A 238 -10.42 31.39 47.02
CA VAL A 238 -11.17 30.13 46.86
C VAL A 238 -11.67 29.98 45.43
N ASP A 239 -12.25 31.04 44.86
CA ASP A 239 -12.73 31.08 43.48
C ASP A 239 -11.58 30.84 42.51
N LYS A 240 -10.43 31.51 42.69
CA LYS A 240 -9.25 31.32 41.85
C LYS A 240 -8.72 29.89 41.87
N VAL A 241 -8.67 29.25 43.04
CA VAL A 241 -8.21 27.86 43.15
C VAL A 241 -9.22 26.90 42.51
N ASN A 242 -10.52 27.17 42.66
CA ASN A 242 -11.56 26.41 41.98
C ASN A 242 -11.48 26.57 40.46
N GLU A 243 -11.29 27.79 39.94
CA GLU A 243 -11.08 28.05 38.51
C GLU A 243 -9.86 27.31 37.96
N MET A 244 -8.74 27.30 38.69
CA MET A 244 -7.56 26.50 38.33
C MET A 244 -7.91 25.01 38.20
N TYR A 245 -8.63 24.45 39.17
CA TYR A 245 -9.04 23.05 39.12
C TYR A 245 -10.01 22.77 37.96
N GLN A 246 -11.01 23.64 37.75
CA GLN A 246 -12.00 23.43 36.68
C GLN A 246 -11.37 23.50 35.29
N GLY A 247 -10.35 24.35 35.12
CA GLY A 247 -9.58 24.48 33.87
C GLY A 247 -8.67 23.30 33.55
N MET A 248 -8.43 22.38 34.49
CA MET A 248 -7.67 21.15 34.23
C MET A 248 -8.46 20.16 33.36
N SER A 249 -7.76 19.46 32.48
CA SER A 249 -8.25 18.27 31.78
C SER A 249 -8.54 17.11 32.75
N ASP A 250 -9.33 16.12 32.32
CA ASP A 250 -9.63 14.93 33.14
C ASP A 250 -8.37 14.19 33.60
N PHE A 251 -7.35 14.16 32.75
CA PHE A 251 -6.05 13.57 33.08
C PHE A 251 -5.36 14.33 34.21
N GLU A 252 -5.28 15.66 34.10
CA GLU A 252 -4.65 16.52 35.10
C GLU A 252 -5.41 16.50 36.43
N LYS A 253 -6.75 16.52 36.38
CA LYS A 253 -7.60 16.34 37.57
C LYS A 253 -7.33 15.01 38.27
N GLY A 254 -7.04 13.96 37.50
CA GLY A 254 -6.63 12.66 38.04
C GLY A 254 -5.30 12.66 38.79
N LEU A 255 -4.46 13.68 38.61
CA LEU A 255 -3.19 13.85 39.33
C LEU A 255 -3.36 14.59 40.66
N VAL A 256 -4.51 15.24 40.89
CA VAL A 256 -4.83 15.91 42.16
C VAL A 256 -5.25 14.88 43.20
N SER A 257 -4.72 14.99 44.43
CA SER A 257 -5.07 14.03 45.49
C SER A 257 -6.50 14.26 46.00
N LYS A 258 -7.15 13.18 46.45
CA LYS A 258 -8.50 13.23 47.02
C LYS A 258 -8.62 14.20 48.20
N GLU A 259 -7.57 14.29 49.03
CA GLU A 259 -7.53 15.20 50.18
C GLU A 259 -7.59 16.67 49.75
N HIS A 260 -6.84 17.07 48.72
CA HIS A 260 -6.90 18.44 48.19
C HIS A 260 -8.27 18.72 47.53
N LEU A 261 -8.85 17.72 46.87
CA LEU A 261 -10.17 17.85 46.26
C LEU A 261 -11.26 18.07 47.33
N GLU A 262 -11.29 17.24 48.37
CA GLU A 262 -12.22 17.38 49.50
C GLU A 262 -12.06 18.74 50.18
N LYS A 263 -10.81 19.18 50.43
CA LYS A 263 -10.54 20.52 50.99
C LYS A 263 -11.09 21.64 50.10
N LEU A 264 -10.94 21.54 48.79
CA LEU A 264 -11.44 22.54 47.83
C LEU A 264 -12.97 22.57 47.81
N GLU A 265 -13.61 21.41 47.73
CA GLU A 265 -15.07 21.29 47.74
C GLU A 265 -15.69 21.86 49.02
N GLU A 266 -15.08 21.56 50.18
CA GLU A 266 -15.53 22.13 51.45
C GLU A 266 -15.35 23.64 51.53
N ALA A 267 -14.22 24.16 51.02
CA ALA A 267 -13.96 25.60 50.99
C ALA A 267 -14.95 26.35 50.10
N VAL A 268 -15.20 25.85 48.88
CA VAL A 268 -16.16 26.44 47.93
C VAL A 268 -17.56 26.46 48.55
N LYS A 269 -18.03 25.32 49.08
CA LYS A 269 -19.35 25.22 49.70
C LYS A 269 -19.51 26.16 50.89
N TYR A 270 -18.49 26.24 51.75
CA TYR A 270 -18.54 27.11 52.92
C TYR A 270 -18.58 28.60 52.52
N MET A 271 -17.88 29.00 51.46
CA MET A 271 -17.95 30.37 50.93
C MET A 271 -19.35 30.71 50.39
N GLU A 272 -20.01 29.79 49.69
CA GLU A 272 -21.40 29.97 49.23
C GLU A 272 -22.39 30.15 50.40
N GLU A 273 -22.21 29.37 51.48
CA GLU A 273 -23.02 29.50 52.71
C GLU A 273 -22.82 30.87 53.38
N LEU A 274 -21.55 31.32 53.50
CA LEU A 274 -21.24 32.64 54.07
C LEU A 274 -21.82 33.80 53.26
N GLU A 275 -21.95 33.67 51.94
CA GLU A 275 -22.59 34.66 51.08
C GLU A 275 -24.10 34.70 51.19
N ALA A 276 -24.73 33.55 51.37
CA ALA A 276 -26.16 33.47 51.56
C ALA A 276 -26.61 34.12 52.90
N ASP A 277 -25.72 34.13 53.89
CA ASP A 277 -25.95 34.67 55.23
C ASP A 277 -25.53 36.15 55.41
N ALA A 278 -24.88 36.76 54.41
CA ALA A 278 -24.36 38.14 54.42
C ALA A 278 -25.32 39.18 53.80
#